data_AF-A0A7Y4QGM3-F1
#
_entry.id   AF-A0A7Y4QGM3-F1
#
_cell.length_a   1.000
_cell.length_b   1.000
_cell.length_c   1.000
_cell.angle_alpha   90.00
_cell.angle_beta   90.00
_cell.angle_gamma   90.00
#
_symmetry.space_group_name_H-M   'P 1'
#
loop_
_entity.id
_entity.type
_entity.pdbx_description
1 polymer ?
#
loop_
_entity_poly.entity_id
_entity_poly.type
_entity_poly.pdbx_seq_one_letter_code
_entity_poly.pdbx_strand_id
1 'polypeptide(L)'
;MNRKPASPIIAAVIVSVALAGCGKHSSTPATEQLQKSFDKADAAIKQEIVQANAAFQSGDYTRALQVMDKVVQSHPVDEAQKQAVDALIIQTRQAVQQNPKLNTPELYKATADLMLRAHGEN
;
A
#
# COMPACT_ATOMS: atom_id res chain seq x y z
N MET A 1 -66.03 11.79 -19.01
CA MET A 1 -64.87 11.34 -18.21
C MET A 1 -64.31 10.11 -18.94
N ASN A 2 -63.14 10.05 -19.55
CA ASN A 2 -61.82 10.52 -19.17
C ASN A 2 -60.99 10.73 -20.46
N ARG A 3 -60.40 11.90 -20.69
CA ARG A 3 -59.49 12.17 -21.83
C ARG A 3 -58.05 11.88 -21.35
N LYS A 4 -57.28 11.09 -22.11
CA LYS A 4 -55.80 11.08 -22.01
C LYS A 4 -55.22 11.52 -23.37
N PRO A 5 -54.51 12.65 -23.44
CA PRO A 5 -53.82 13.08 -24.64
C PRO A 5 -52.38 12.56 -24.74
N ALA A 6 -51.98 12.31 -25.99
CA ALA A 6 -50.69 12.55 -26.65
C ALA A 6 -49.38 12.55 -25.82
N SER A 7 -48.43 11.71 -26.22
CA SER A 7 -47.31 12.05 -27.12
C SER A 7 -46.00 11.35 -26.75
N PRO A 8 -45.15 11.05 -27.76
CA PRO A 8 -43.91 10.29 -27.63
C PRO A 8 -42.74 11.22 -27.30
N ILE A 9 -41.83 10.81 -26.41
CA ILE A 9 -40.51 11.41 -26.31
C ILE A 9 -39.48 10.29 -26.26
N ILE A 10 -38.84 10.10 -27.41
CA ILE A 10 -37.54 9.46 -27.56
C ILE A 10 -36.52 10.37 -26.87
N ALA A 11 -35.78 9.84 -25.91
CA ALA A 11 -34.53 10.43 -25.46
C ALA A 11 -33.59 9.32 -25.00
N ALA A 12 -32.99 8.63 -25.98
CA ALA A 12 -31.76 7.90 -25.74
C ALA A 12 -30.65 8.93 -25.55
N VAL A 13 -30.23 9.13 -24.29
CA VAL A 13 -28.98 9.82 -23.99
C VAL A 13 -28.07 8.79 -23.34
N ILE A 14 -27.29 8.12 -24.19
CA ILE A 14 -26.12 7.35 -23.75
C ILE A 14 -25.05 8.40 -23.44
N VAL A 15 -24.92 8.79 -22.17
CA VAL A 15 -23.73 9.50 -21.70
C VAL A 15 -22.68 8.47 -21.33
N SER A 16 -21.81 8.16 -22.28
CA SER A 16 -20.55 7.48 -22.03
C SER A 16 -19.60 8.46 -21.35
N VAL A 17 -19.69 8.60 -20.02
CA VAL A 17 -18.63 9.27 -19.27
C VAL A 17 -17.42 8.34 -19.25
N ALA A 18 -16.43 8.67 -20.07
CA ALA A 18 -15.08 8.16 -19.93
C ALA A 18 -14.61 8.47 -18.50
N LEU A 19 -14.55 7.44 -17.65
CA LEU A 19 -13.78 7.50 -16.42
C LEU A 19 -12.30 7.55 -16.84
N ALA A 20 -11.81 8.76 -17.09
CA ALA A 20 -10.41 9.07 -16.87
C ALA A 20 -10.13 8.70 -15.41
N GLY A 21 -9.64 7.48 -15.21
CA GLY A 21 -9.21 7.00 -13.91
C GLY A 21 -8.03 7.86 -13.46
N CYS A 22 -8.32 8.95 -12.76
CA CYS A 22 -7.51 9.34 -11.61
C CYS A 22 -7.53 8.13 -10.68
N GLY A 23 -6.58 7.22 -10.90
CA GLY A 23 -6.38 6.03 -10.10
C GLY A 23 -6.19 6.48 -8.67
N LYS A 24 -7.26 6.40 -7.90
CA LYS A 24 -7.20 6.42 -6.45
C LYS A 24 -6.39 5.17 -6.11
N HIS A 25 -5.07 5.30 -6.04
CA HIS A 25 -4.20 4.26 -5.52
C HIS A 25 -4.80 3.91 -4.17
N SER A 26 -5.43 2.76 -4.08
CA SER A 26 -6.08 2.29 -2.87
C SER A 26 -4.96 2.03 -1.87
N SER A 27 -4.70 3.01 -1.01
CA SER A 27 -3.76 2.88 0.07
C SER A 27 -4.25 1.79 1.01
N THR A 28 -3.35 0.86 1.34
CA THR A 28 -3.66 -0.17 2.35
C THR A 28 -3.42 0.42 3.73
N PRO A 29 -4.07 -0.11 4.79
CA PRO A 29 -3.86 0.39 6.15
C PRO A 29 -2.38 0.41 6.56
N ALA A 30 -1.56 -0.53 6.10
CA ALA A 30 -0.12 -0.52 6.40
C ALA A 30 0.60 0.65 5.72
N THR A 31 0.31 0.93 4.44
CA THR A 31 0.96 2.05 3.74
C THR A 31 0.58 3.42 4.31
N GLU A 32 -0.66 3.57 4.80
CA GLU A 32 -1.10 4.78 5.49
C GLU A 32 -0.42 4.94 6.85
N GLN A 33 -0.37 3.87 7.64
CA GLN A 33 0.30 3.87 8.94
C GLN A 33 1.80 4.15 8.78
N LEU A 34 2.45 3.55 7.79
CA LEU A 34 3.85 3.78 7.47
C LEU A 34 4.08 5.24 7.09
N GLN A 35 3.29 5.77 6.15
CA GLN A 35 3.41 7.17 5.73
C GLN A 35 3.25 8.14 6.90
N LYS A 36 2.32 7.86 7.81
CA LYS A 36 2.05 8.68 8.99
C LYS A 36 3.18 8.60 10.03
N SER A 37 3.72 7.40 10.30
CA SER A 37 4.78 7.20 11.30
C SER A 37 6.11 7.89 10.96
N PHE A 38 6.34 8.17 9.67
CA PHE A 38 7.54 8.85 9.17
C PHE A 38 7.26 10.29 8.69
N ASP A 39 6.13 10.90 9.08
CA ASP A 39 5.73 12.25 8.65
C ASP A 39 6.69 13.36 9.12
N LYS A 40 7.42 13.12 10.21
CA LYS A 40 8.43 14.01 10.78
C LYS A 40 9.86 13.64 10.42
N ALA A 41 10.07 12.54 9.69
CA ALA A 41 11.40 12.15 9.24
C ALA A 41 11.98 13.13 8.21
N ASP A 42 13.28 13.04 7.99
CA ASP A 42 13.97 13.84 6.98
C ASP A 42 13.48 13.51 5.56
N ALA A 43 13.74 14.42 4.61
CA ALA A 43 13.25 14.30 3.23
C ALA A 43 13.71 13.02 2.53
N ALA A 44 14.96 12.58 2.79
CA ALA A 44 15.49 11.33 2.22
C ALA A 44 14.70 10.11 2.69
N ILE A 45 14.43 10.02 4.01
CA ILE A 45 13.65 8.94 4.60
C ILE A 45 12.23 8.95 4.04
N LYS A 46 11.59 10.13 3.97
CA LYS A 46 10.24 10.26 3.37
C LYS A 46 10.18 9.76 1.93
N GLN A 47 11.21 10.01 1.13
CA GLN A 47 11.29 9.48 -0.24
C GLN A 47 11.39 7.96 -0.27
N GLU A 48 12.14 7.35 0.66
CA GLU A 48 12.21 5.89 0.79
C GLU A 48 10.86 5.31 1.25
N ILE A 49 10.15 5.96 2.16
CA ILE A 49 8.79 5.55 2.56
C ILE A 49 7.82 5.60 1.39
N VAL A 50 7.87 6.65 0.56
CA VAL A 50 7.06 6.72 -0.67
C VAL A 50 7.40 5.57 -1.62
N GLN A 51 8.68 5.23 -1.78
CA GLN A 51 9.10 4.09 -2.62
C GLN A 51 8.64 2.75 -2.05
N ALA A 52 8.76 2.54 -0.73
CA ALA A 52 8.27 1.33 -0.07
C ALA A 52 6.75 1.18 -0.24
N ASN A 53 6.00 2.26 -0.05
CA ASN A 53 4.55 2.30 -0.26
C ASN A 53 4.15 2.00 -1.70
N ALA A 54 4.84 2.59 -2.67
CA ALA A 54 4.57 2.35 -4.09
C ALA A 54 4.84 0.88 -4.48
N ALA A 55 5.96 0.31 -4.02
CA ALA A 55 6.28 -1.10 -4.24
C ALA A 55 5.25 -2.03 -3.56
N PHE A 56 4.81 -1.69 -2.35
CA PHE A 56 3.80 -2.46 -1.65
C PHE A 56 2.46 -2.46 -2.39
N GLN A 57 2.04 -1.30 -2.88
CA GLN A 57 0.78 -1.13 -3.62
C GLN A 57 0.80 -1.81 -4.99
N SER A 58 1.97 -1.94 -5.62
CA SER A 58 2.12 -2.69 -6.87
C SER A 58 2.21 -4.20 -6.68
N GLY A 59 2.21 -4.69 -5.43
CA GLY A 59 2.39 -6.10 -5.09
C GLY A 59 3.85 -6.58 -5.11
N ASP A 60 4.80 -5.67 -5.27
CA ASP A 60 6.24 -5.97 -5.13
C ASP A 60 6.64 -5.91 -3.65
N TYR A 61 6.15 -6.89 -2.89
CA TYR A 61 6.38 -6.98 -1.45
C TYR A 61 7.87 -7.12 -1.12
N THR A 62 8.63 -7.87 -1.93
CA THR A 62 10.08 -8.04 -1.72
C THR A 62 10.79 -6.69 -1.79
N ARG A 63 10.51 -5.90 -2.83
CA ARG A 63 11.09 -4.56 -2.95
C ARG A 63 10.65 -3.63 -1.83
N ALA A 64 9.37 -3.67 -1.44
CA ALA A 64 8.85 -2.85 -0.35
C ALA A 64 9.62 -3.12 0.96
N LEU A 65 9.79 -4.39 1.33
CA LEU A 65 10.51 -4.77 2.55
C LEU A 65 12.02 -4.44 2.46
N GLN A 66 12.65 -4.58 1.30
CA GLN A 66 14.06 -4.21 1.10
C GLN A 66 14.31 -2.71 1.22
N VAL A 67 13.40 -1.87 0.70
CA VAL A 67 13.50 -0.42 0.90
C VAL A 67 13.35 -0.12 2.38
N MET A 68 12.38 -0.74 3.04
CA MET A 68 12.15 -0.50 4.46
C MET A 68 13.30 -1.00 5.34
N ASP A 69 13.98 -2.08 4.97
CA ASP A 69 15.18 -2.55 5.64
C ASP A 69 16.31 -1.51 5.58
N LYS A 70 16.49 -0.82 4.45
CA LYS A 70 17.46 0.28 4.33
C LYS A 70 17.10 1.48 5.21
N VAL A 71 15.81 1.81 5.27
CA VAL A 71 15.31 2.89 6.12
C VAL A 71 15.69 2.60 7.58
N VAL A 72 15.35 1.41 8.09
CA VAL A 72 15.65 0.96 9.46
C VAL A 72 17.17 0.79 9.71
N GLN A 73 17.97 0.51 8.68
CA GLN A 73 19.44 0.54 8.75
C GLN A 73 20.01 1.94 8.94
N SER A 74 19.43 2.92 8.25
CA SER A 74 19.98 4.26 8.13
C SER A 74 19.77 5.11 9.37
N HIS A 75 18.76 4.80 10.19
CA HIS A 75 18.46 5.52 11.41
C HIS A 75 17.71 4.65 12.42
N PRO A 76 17.84 4.95 13.73
CA PRO A 76 17.00 4.35 14.75
C PRO A 76 15.53 4.67 14.50
N VAL A 77 14.68 3.65 14.59
CA VAL A 77 13.22 3.81 14.53
C VAL A 77 12.61 3.84 15.93
N ASP A 78 11.61 4.69 16.12
CA ASP A 78 10.83 4.73 17.37
C ASP A 78 9.75 3.65 17.42
N GLU A 79 9.07 3.51 18.56
CA GLU A 79 8.04 2.47 18.74
C GLU A 79 6.86 2.60 17.75
N ALA A 80 6.48 3.82 17.37
CA ALA A 80 5.39 4.03 16.41
C ALA A 80 5.82 3.59 15.00
N GLN A 81 7.07 3.85 14.64
CA GLN A 81 7.67 3.42 13.38
C GLN A 81 7.86 1.90 13.34
N LYS A 82 8.31 1.27 14.43
CA LYS A 82 8.37 -0.21 14.54
C LYS A 82 7.00 -0.84 14.31
N GLN A 83 5.96 -0.33 14.97
CA GLN A 83 4.59 -0.80 14.77
C GLN A 83 4.11 -0.66 13.32
N ALA A 84 4.51 0.41 12.63
CA ALA A 84 4.18 0.59 11.22
C ALA A 84 4.92 -0.40 10.31
N VAL A 85 6.19 -0.69 10.61
CA VAL A 85 6.97 -1.75 9.95
C VAL A 85 6.34 -3.13 10.19
N ASP A 86 5.91 -3.43 11.42
CA ASP A 86 5.21 -4.67 11.74
C ASP A 86 3.90 -4.81 10.96
N ALA A 87 3.12 -3.73 10.84
CA ALA A 87 1.90 -3.73 10.04
C ALA A 87 2.18 -4.04 8.55
N LEU A 88 3.26 -3.51 7.99
CA LEU A 88 3.71 -3.80 6.63
C LEU A 88 4.07 -5.30 6.46
N ILE A 89 4.79 -5.87 7.43
CA ILE A 89 5.16 -7.30 7.45
C ILE A 89 3.90 -8.18 7.58
N ILE A 90 2.98 -7.84 8.48
CA ILE A 90 1.74 -8.59 8.68
C ILE A 90 0.91 -8.61 7.40
N GLN A 91 0.72 -7.47 6.73
CA GLN A 91 -0.03 -7.43 5.47
C GLN A 91 0.69 -8.17 4.35
N THR A 92 2.03 -8.15 4.31
CA THR A 92 2.81 -8.98 3.37
C THR A 92 2.53 -10.47 3.59
N ARG A 93 2.54 -10.94 4.85
CA ARG A 93 2.22 -12.34 5.19
C ARG A 93 0.79 -12.70 4.81
N GLN A 94 -0.17 -11.79 5.02
CA GLN A 94 -1.55 -11.99 4.57
C GLN A 94 -1.64 -12.10 3.05
N ALA A 95 -0.93 -11.26 2.29
CA ALA A 95 -0.88 -11.36 0.84
C ALA A 95 -0.32 -12.72 0.39
N VAL A 96 0.74 -13.21 1.03
CA VAL A 96 1.30 -14.55 0.79
C VAL A 96 0.30 -15.66 1.11
N GLN A 97 -0.47 -15.54 2.20
CA GLN A 97 -1.51 -16.52 2.53
C GLN A 97 -2.61 -16.55 1.46
N GLN A 98 -3.01 -15.40 0.93
CA GLN A 98 -4.00 -15.29 -0.14
C GLN A 98 -3.47 -15.75 -1.50
N ASN A 99 -2.17 -15.55 -1.75
CA ASN A 99 -1.50 -15.95 -2.98
C ASN A 99 -0.15 -16.61 -2.66
N PRO A 100 -0.12 -17.94 -2.44
CA PRO A 100 1.09 -18.67 -2.07
C PRO A 100 2.22 -18.58 -3.09
N LYS A 101 1.96 -18.17 -4.34
CA LYS A 101 3.00 -17.94 -5.36
C LYS A 101 3.93 -16.77 -4.99
N LEU A 102 3.50 -15.89 -4.11
CA LEU A 102 4.32 -14.81 -3.57
C LEU A 102 5.34 -15.31 -2.54
N ASN A 103 5.19 -16.54 -2.03
CA ASN A 103 6.09 -17.12 -1.05
C ASN A 103 7.42 -17.54 -1.69
N THR A 104 8.33 -16.59 -1.92
CA THR A 104 9.67 -16.86 -2.42
C THR A 104 10.71 -16.83 -1.30
N PRO A 105 11.85 -17.53 -1.45
CA PRO A 105 12.95 -17.45 -0.49
C PRO A 105 13.43 -16.03 -0.22
N GLU A 106 13.41 -15.17 -1.24
CA GLU A 106 13.82 -13.76 -1.14
C GLU A 106 12.85 -12.96 -0.28
N LEU A 107 11.54 -13.16 -0.46
CA LEU A 107 10.54 -12.48 0.37
C LEU A 107 10.61 -12.94 1.82
N TYR A 108 10.80 -14.25 2.03
CA TYR A 108 11.00 -14.81 3.37
C TYR A 108 12.22 -14.19 4.06
N LYS A 109 13.36 -14.14 3.35
CA LYS A 109 14.58 -13.51 3.86
C LYS A 109 14.39 -12.03 4.15
N ALA A 110 13.81 -11.26 3.23
CA ALA A 110 13.55 -9.83 3.43
C ALA A 110 12.64 -9.57 4.65
N THR A 111 11.67 -10.45 4.88
CA THR A 111 10.80 -10.37 6.07
C THR A 111 11.57 -10.63 7.36
N ALA A 112 12.41 -11.67 7.38
CA ALA A 112 13.20 -12.03 8.56
C ALA A 112 14.24 -10.94 8.89
N ASP A 113 14.99 -10.49 7.87
CA ASP A 113 16.02 -9.46 8.04
C ASP A 113 15.41 -8.15 8.58
N LEU A 114 14.28 -7.70 7.99
CA LEU A 114 13.60 -6.48 8.43
C LEU A 114 13.06 -6.60 9.87
N MET A 115 12.47 -7.75 10.23
CA MET A 115 11.95 -7.99 11.57
C MET A 115 13.05 -7.93 12.62
N LEU A 116 14.16 -8.64 12.40
CA LEU A 116 15.31 -8.61 13.32
C LEU A 116 15.84 -7.19 13.50
N ARG A 117 15.97 -6.44 12.40
CA ARG A 117 16.55 -5.11 12.44
C ARG A 117 15.65 -4.06 13.08
N ALA A 118 14.35 -4.12 12.83
CA ALA A 118 13.39 -3.19 13.43
C ALA A 118 13.30 -3.34 14.95
N HIS A 119 13.48 -4.55 15.47
CA HIS A 119 13.36 -4.84 16.90
C HIS A 119 14.70 -4.91 17.65
N GLY A 120 15.83 -4.92 16.93
CA GLY A 120 17.17 -4.83 17.53
C GLY A 120 17.67 -6.12 18.17
N GLU A 121 17.15 -7.27 17.75
CA GLU A 121 17.66 -8.57 18.20
C GLU A 121 18.90 -8.96 17.36
N ASN A 122 20.07 -8.49 17.78
CA ASN A 122 21.37 -9.07 17.43
C ASN A 122 22.18 -9.32 18.70
#